data_AF-A0A4P7YYC4-F1
#
_entry.id   AF-A0A4P7YYC4-F1
#
_cell.length_a   1.000
_cell.length_b   1.000
_cell.length_c   1.000
_cell.angle_alpha   90.00
_cell.angle_beta   90.00
_cell.angle_gamma   90.00
#
_symmetry.space_group_name_H-M   'P 1'
#
loop_
_entity.id
_entity.type
_entity.pdbx_description
1 polymer ?
#
loop_
_entity_poly.entity_id
_entity_poly.type
_entity_poly.pdbx_seq_one_letter_code
_entity_poly.pdbx_strand_id
1 'polypeptide(L)'
;MNIKDRMDRIPGGLMLVPLLLGALCKTFVPEAPGYFKGFTQGIMTGVVPILAVWFFCMGASIKLSATGTVLRKSGTLVLTKLIAAWIIVLVMSQFIPPEGIHTGFFAGLSILAVVCAMDMTNGGLYASLMQTYGTKEEAGAFVLTSIESGPLMSMIILGASGAAHFEPQIFIGAVLPFLVGFALGNLDPKLRALFAPGGQLMIPFFAFALGNTINLGTLFSPLLGLGVLLALGVIVLTGIPLILADKIIGRGTGTAGIAASSTAGAAAANPVAIAAVAPQFAPAAADATVLVAICIIVTSVAVPIITGLWYKRFGQGLAETNRADTPLMPVGATPVD
;
A
#
# COMPACT_ATOMS: atom_id res chain seq x y z
N MET A 1 18.02 -5.20 -24.68
CA MET A 1 18.05 -5.36 -23.20
C MET A 1 16.63 -5.21 -22.69
N ASN A 2 16.06 -6.23 -22.04
CA ASN A 2 14.65 -6.25 -21.62
C ASN A 2 14.53 -5.99 -20.11
N ILE A 3 15.03 -4.83 -19.66
CA ILE A 3 15.10 -4.50 -18.23
C ILE A 3 13.71 -4.34 -17.64
N LYS A 4 12.82 -3.62 -18.31
CA LYS A 4 11.44 -3.42 -17.86
C LYS A 4 10.70 -4.76 -17.71
N ASP A 5 10.78 -5.63 -18.72
CA ASP A 5 10.14 -6.95 -18.67
C ASP A 5 10.65 -7.82 -17.51
N ARG A 6 11.95 -7.72 -17.17
CA ARG A 6 12.53 -8.44 -16.03
C ARG A 6 12.04 -7.87 -14.69
N MET A 7 11.87 -6.55 -14.60
CA MET A 7 11.33 -5.89 -13.42
C MET A 7 9.85 -6.23 -13.22
N ASP A 8 9.06 -6.26 -14.29
CA ASP A 8 7.63 -6.59 -14.24
C ASP A 8 7.37 -8.07 -13.84
N ARG A 9 8.35 -8.96 -14.02
CA ARG A 9 8.28 -10.36 -13.55
C ARG A 9 8.41 -10.49 -12.03
N ILE A 10 8.97 -9.50 -11.35
CA ILE A 10 9.10 -9.49 -9.89
C ILE A 10 7.82 -8.88 -9.33
N PRO A 11 7.07 -9.57 -8.45
CA PRO A 11 5.93 -8.98 -7.76
C PRO A 11 6.34 -7.69 -7.03
N GLY A 12 5.74 -6.56 -7.41
CA GLY A 12 6.13 -5.24 -6.88
C GLY A 12 7.47 -4.70 -7.39
N GLY A 13 8.03 -5.29 -8.46
CA GLY A 13 9.38 -4.97 -8.97
C GLY A 13 9.57 -3.52 -9.37
N LEU A 14 8.53 -2.86 -9.90
CA LEU A 14 8.54 -1.41 -10.20
C LEU A 14 8.87 -0.54 -8.99
N MET A 15 8.60 -1.04 -7.78
CA MET A 15 8.93 -0.38 -6.53
C MET A 15 10.18 -0.99 -5.88
N LEU A 16 10.25 -2.33 -5.78
CA LEU A 16 11.32 -3.01 -5.07
C LEU A 16 12.69 -2.75 -5.70
N VAL A 17 12.79 -2.80 -7.03
CA VAL A 17 14.08 -2.65 -7.72
C VAL A 17 14.66 -1.23 -7.53
N PRO A 18 13.91 -0.14 -7.79
CA PRO A 18 14.42 1.22 -7.55
C PRO A 18 14.68 1.51 -6.07
N LEU A 19 13.89 0.95 -5.16
CA LEU A 19 14.12 1.06 -3.72
C LEU A 19 15.44 0.42 -3.30
N LEU A 20 15.72 -0.80 -3.78
CA LEU A 20 17.01 -1.45 -3.54
C LEU A 20 18.17 -0.64 -4.12
N LEU A 21 18.01 -0.06 -5.32
CA LEU A 21 19.02 0.82 -5.90
C LEU A 21 19.29 2.06 -5.02
N GLY A 22 18.24 2.72 -4.53
CA GLY A 22 18.40 3.85 -3.61
C GLY A 22 19.07 3.45 -2.30
N ALA A 23 18.72 2.28 -1.77
CA ALA A 23 19.31 1.76 -0.54
C ALA A 23 20.78 1.35 -0.74
N LEU A 24 21.14 0.80 -1.89
CA LEU A 24 22.53 0.57 -2.28
C LEU A 24 23.30 1.90 -2.33
N CYS A 25 22.72 2.95 -2.93
CA CYS A 25 23.33 4.29 -2.93
C CYS A 25 23.55 4.82 -1.51
N LYS A 26 22.54 4.75 -0.65
CA LYS A 26 22.65 5.18 0.76
C LYS A 26 23.68 4.38 1.55
N THR A 27 23.78 3.07 1.29
CA THR A 27 24.68 2.18 2.04
C THR A 27 26.14 2.37 1.64
N PHE A 28 26.42 2.44 0.34
CA PHE A 28 27.80 2.51 -0.16
C PHE A 28 28.31 3.95 -0.32
N VAL A 29 27.42 4.91 -0.57
CA VAL A 29 27.77 6.32 -0.81
C VAL A 29 26.79 7.26 -0.08
N PRO A 30 26.72 7.23 1.26
CA PRO A 30 25.71 7.97 2.03
C PRO A 30 25.76 9.50 1.83
N GLU A 31 26.94 10.04 1.48
CA GLU A 31 27.16 11.47 1.25
C GLU A 31 26.76 11.94 -0.17
N ALA A 32 26.37 11.02 -1.06
CA ALA A 32 26.05 11.33 -2.44
C ALA A 32 25.01 12.47 -2.60
N PRO A 33 23.88 12.51 -1.84
CA PRO A 33 22.95 13.62 -1.95
C PRO A 33 23.59 14.98 -1.63
N GLY A 34 24.38 15.07 -0.55
CA GLY A 34 25.05 16.30 -0.15
C GLY A 34 26.19 16.71 -1.07
N TYR A 35 26.86 15.73 -1.70
CA TYR A 35 27.92 15.94 -2.67
C TYR A 35 27.39 16.50 -4.00
N PHE A 36 26.40 15.85 -4.60
CA PHE A 36 25.93 16.23 -5.94
C PHE A 36 25.06 17.50 -5.94
N LYS A 37 24.33 17.77 -4.85
CA LYS A 37 23.39 18.91 -4.74
C LYS A 37 22.38 18.94 -5.91
N GLY A 38 21.63 20.04 -6.04
CA GLY A 38 20.77 20.31 -7.18
C GLY A 38 19.77 19.18 -7.51
N PHE A 39 19.62 18.87 -8.80
CA PHE A 39 18.64 17.88 -9.28
C PHE A 39 18.89 16.46 -8.76
N THR A 40 20.15 16.04 -8.66
CA THR A 40 20.51 14.71 -8.15
C THR A 40 20.13 14.57 -6.68
N GLN A 41 20.46 15.56 -5.85
CA GLN A 41 19.99 15.60 -4.46
C GLN A 41 18.46 15.61 -4.39
N GLY A 42 17.80 16.40 -5.25
CA GLY A 42 16.35 16.50 -5.32
C GLY A 42 15.67 15.15 -5.55
N ILE A 43 16.17 14.34 -6.50
CA ILE A 43 15.62 13.00 -6.75
C ILE A 43 15.94 12.04 -5.59
N MET A 44 17.13 12.12 -5.00
CA MET A 44 17.53 11.22 -3.90
C MET A 44 16.81 11.51 -2.58
N THR A 45 16.38 12.75 -2.34
CA THR A 45 15.79 13.18 -1.05
C THR A 45 14.31 13.58 -1.17
N GLY A 46 13.77 13.66 -2.38
CA GLY A 46 12.45 14.20 -2.69
C GLY A 46 11.27 13.27 -2.42
N VAL A 47 11.29 12.49 -1.33
CA VAL A 47 10.20 11.54 -1.00
C VAL A 47 8.84 12.26 -0.94
N VAL A 48 8.74 13.33 -0.15
CA VAL A 48 7.50 14.09 0.06
C VAL A 48 6.98 14.75 -1.23
N PRO A 49 7.76 15.53 -1.99
CA PRO A 49 7.25 16.16 -3.21
C PRO A 49 6.85 15.14 -4.28
N ILE A 50 7.59 14.04 -4.45
CA ILE A 50 7.21 12.99 -5.41
C ILE A 50 5.91 12.32 -4.98
N LEU A 51 5.75 12.03 -3.69
CA LEU A 51 4.52 11.45 -3.12
C LEU A 51 3.31 12.38 -3.33
N ALA A 52 3.48 13.69 -3.17
CA ALA A 52 2.41 14.67 -3.43
C ALA A 52 1.95 14.66 -4.90
N VAL A 53 2.89 14.61 -5.86
CA VAL A 53 2.57 14.50 -7.30
C VAL A 53 1.91 13.16 -7.61
N TRP A 54 2.36 12.08 -6.98
CA TRP A 54 1.75 10.76 -7.12
C TRP A 54 0.29 10.76 -6.66
N PHE A 55 0.01 11.36 -5.50
CA PHE A 55 -1.35 11.50 -4.98
C PHE A 55 -2.27 12.31 -5.88
N PHE A 56 -1.75 13.40 -6.44
CA PHE A 56 -2.48 14.19 -7.43
C PHE A 56 -2.86 13.34 -8.66
N CYS A 57 -1.89 12.60 -9.22
CA CYS A 57 -2.14 11.73 -10.37
C CYS A 57 -3.15 10.62 -10.04
N MET A 58 -3.06 10.05 -8.84
CA MET A 58 -4.00 9.04 -8.35
C MET A 58 -5.42 9.61 -8.26
N GLY A 59 -5.60 10.76 -7.62
CA GLY A 59 -6.90 11.45 -7.55
C GLY A 59 -7.48 11.70 -8.94
N ALA A 60 -6.67 12.22 -9.87
CA ALA A 60 -7.09 12.51 -11.24
C ALA A 60 -7.54 11.29 -12.04
N SER A 61 -7.08 10.09 -11.67
CA SER A 61 -7.44 8.84 -12.36
C SER A 61 -8.85 8.31 -12.00
N ILE A 62 -9.40 8.72 -10.84
CA ILE A 62 -10.66 8.16 -10.32
C ILE A 62 -11.87 8.78 -11.03
N LYS A 63 -12.80 7.92 -11.48
CA LYS A 63 -14.09 8.34 -12.04
C LYS A 63 -15.19 8.21 -11.00
N LEU A 64 -16.09 9.19 -10.94
CA LEU A 64 -17.27 9.15 -10.05
C LEU A 64 -18.28 8.04 -10.36
N SER A 65 -18.21 7.39 -11.52
CA SER A 65 -19.21 6.44 -12.03
C SER A 65 -19.12 5.01 -11.46
N ALA A 66 -18.66 4.83 -10.22
CA ALA A 66 -18.57 3.48 -9.63
C ALA A 66 -19.97 2.90 -9.33
N THR A 67 -20.25 1.68 -9.76
CA THR A 67 -21.52 0.98 -9.49
C THR A 67 -21.70 0.74 -8.00
N GLY A 68 -22.92 0.87 -7.47
CA GLY A 68 -23.21 0.67 -6.03
C GLY A 68 -22.74 -0.68 -5.47
N THR A 69 -22.72 -1.73 -6.30
CA THR A 69 -22.16 -3.04 -5.94
C THR A 69 -20.65 -3.00 -5.69
N VAL A 70 -19.89 -2.25 -6.50
CA VAL A 70 -18.44 -2.05 -6.31
C VAL A 70 -18.20 -1.28 -5.01
N LEU A 71 -18.99 -0.24 -4.74
CA LEU A 71 -18.89 0.51 -3.49
C LEU A 71 -19.17 -0.37 -2.27
N ARG A 72 -20.21 -1.23 -2.33
CA ARG A 72 -20.52 -2.16 -1.23
C ARG A 72 -19.37 -3.14 -1.00
N LYS A 73 -18.89 -3.85 -2.02
CA LYS A 73 -17.85 -4.88 -1.85
C LYS A 73 -16.51 -4.28 -1.43
N SER A 74 -16.01 -3.30 -2.17
CA SER A 74 -14.71 -2.68 -1.89
C SER A 74 -14.74 -1.85 -0.61
N GLY A 75 -15.79 -1.05 -0.42
CA GLY A 75 -15.94 -0.22 0.76
C GLY A 75 -16.02 -1.04 2.03
N THR A 76 -16.66 -2.22 1.98
CA THR A 76 -16.64 -3.18 3.09
C THR A 76 -15.23 -3.61 3.44
N LEU A 77 -14.42 -4.03 2.46
CA LEU A 77 -13.05 -4.47 2.71
C LEU A 77 -12.20 -3.32 3.26
N VAL A 78 -12.27 -2.15 2.64
CA VAL A 78 -11.50 -0.97 3.05
C VAL A 78 -11.84 -0.58 4.47
N LEU A 79 -13.12 -0.39 4.77
CA LEU A 79 -13.56 0.00 6.09
C LEU A 79 -13.21 -1.06 7.14
N THR A 80 -13.38 -2.35 6.81
CA THR A 80 -13.01 -3.45 7.72
C THR A 80 -11.53 -3.41 8.05
N LYS A 81 -10.67 -3.18 7.06
CA LYS A 81 -9.23 -3.12 7.28
C LYS A 81 -8.84 -1.94 8.15
N LEU A 82 -9.39 -0.76 7.88
CA LEU A 82 -9.13 0.44 8.68
C LEU A 82 -9.59 0.27 10.14
N ILE A 83 -10.77 -0.32 10.36
CA ILE A 83 -11.27 -0.62 11.71
C ILE A 83 -10.38 -1.66 12.39
N ALA A 84 -9.99 -2.73 11.69
CA ALA A 84 -9.11 -3.75 12.24
C ALA A 84 -7.75 -3.14 12.63
N ALA A 85 -7.13 -2.34 11.75
CA ALA A 85 -5.90 -1.63 12.02
C ALA A 85 -6.04 -0.67 13.22
N TRP A 86 -7.15 0.07 13.31
CA TRP A 86 -7.42 0.95 14.45
C TRP A 86 -7.54 0.19 15.77
N ILE A 87 -8.29 -0.92 15.81
CA ILE A 87 -8.39 -1.77 16.99
C ILE A 87 -7.01 -2.33 17.39
N ILE A 88 -6.23 -2.80 16.41
CA ILE A 88 -4.90 -3.33 16.68
C ILE A 88 -3.99 -2.23 17.25
N VAL A 89 -4.00 -1.03 16.67
CA VAL A 89 -3.23 0.11 17.16
C VAL A 89 -3.66 0.52 18.56
N LEU A 90 -4.97 0.58 18.84
CA LEU A 90 -5.52 0.85 20.16
C LEU A 90 -5.05 -0.14 21.23
N VAL A 91 -5.01 -1.43 20.89
CA VAL A 91 -4.55 -2.48 21.80
C VAL A 91 -3.04 -2.43 21.96
N MET A 92 -2.30 -2.33 20.87
CA MET A 92 -0.85 -2.33 20.87
C MET A 92 -0.26 -1.09 21.54
N SER A 93 -0.94 0.06 21.49
CA SER A 93 -0.49 1.30 22.16
C SER A 93 -0.48 1.20 23.68
N GLN A 94 -1.16 0.20 24.25
CA GLN A 94 -1.08 -0.10 25.69
C GLN A 94 0.23 -0.81 26.07
N PHE A 95 0.93 -1.40 25.10
CA PHE A 95 2.11 -2.23 25.33
C PHE A 95 3.39 -1.68 24.69
N ILE A 96 3.27 -0.88 23.63
CA ILE A 96 4.40 -0.29 22.90
C ILE A 96 4.58 1.17 23.34
N PRO A 97 5.77 1.55 23.83
CA PRO A 97 6.08 2.94 24.16
C PRO A 97 5.95 3.87 22.94
N PRO A 98 5.60 5.15 23.12
CA PRO A 98 5.49 6.12 22.03
C PRO A 98 6.74 6.22 21.13
N GLU A 99 7.92 6.13 21.72
CA GLU A 99 9.23 6.15 21.07
C GLU A 99 9.60 4.83 20.37
N GLY A 100 8.81 3.77 20.58
CA GLY A 100 9.08 2.42 20.12
C GLY A 100 9.89 1.59 21.12
N ILE A 101 10.02 0.29 20.83
CA ILE A 101 10.79 -0.62 21.66
C ILE A 101 12.27 -0.51 21.26
N HIS A 102 13.17 -0.29 22.23
CA HIS A 102 14.60 -0.12 21.97
C HIS A 102 15.47 -1.33 22.31
N THR A 103 14.94 -2.32 23.03
CA THR A 103 15.71 -3.47 23.53
C THR A 103 14.99 -4.80 23.32
N GLY A 104 15.77 -5.89 23.33
CA GLY A 104 15.25 -7.25 23.18
C GLY A 104 14.83 -7.61 21.76
N PHE A 105 14.09 -8.71 21.63
CA PHE A 105 13.65 -9.23 20.33
C PHE A 105 12.75 -8.27 19.55
N PHE A 106 11.97 -7.44 20.26
CA PHE A 106 11.04 -6.48 19.65
C PHE A 106 11.67 -5.10 19.39
N ALA A 107 12.99 -4.93 19.56
CA ALA A 107 13.66 -3.68 19.26
C ALA A 107 13.37 -3.22 17.81
N GLY A 108 13.00 -1.95 17.64
CA GLY A 108 12.55 -1.35 16.38
C GLY A 108 11.04 -1.40 16.13
N LEU A 109 10.27 -2.20 16.89
CA LEU A 109 8.82 -2.19 16.79
C LEU A 109 8.26 -0.89 17.39
N SER A 110 7.40 -0.22 16.66
CA SER A 110 6.72 1.00 17.10
C SER A 110 5.26 1.01 16.65
N ILE A 111 4.44 1.85 17.29
CA ILE A 111 3.06 2.04 16.84
C ILE A 111 3.00 2.60 15.41
N LEU A 112 3.99 3.40 15.03
CA LEU A 112 4.17 3.86 13.66
C LEU A 112 4.37 2.70 12.67
N ALA A 113 5.23 1.72 13.02
CA ALA A 113 5.45 0.55 12.18
C ALA A 113 4.18 -0.30 12.05
N VAL A 114 3.47 -0.51 13.16
CA VAL A 114 2.24 -1.32 13.20
C VAL A 114 1.15 -0.70 12.33
N VAL A 115 0.86 0.59 12.51
CA VAL A 115 -0.21 1.26 11.75
C VAL A 115 0.10 1.26 10.26
N CYS A 116 1.32 1.66 9.88
CA CYS A 116 1.72 1.76 8.48
C CYS A 116 1.78 0.39 7.78
N ALA A 117 2.01 -0.70 8.51
CA ALA A 117 2.02 -2.04 7.94
C ALA A 117 0.61 -2.60 7.70
N MET A 118 -0.38 -2.18 8.52
CA MET A 118 -1.68 -2.86 8.62
C MET A 118 -2.85 -2.14 7.93
N ASP A 119 -2.81 -0.82 7.80
CA ASP A 119 -3.96 -0.04 7.33
C ASP A 119 -4.14 -0.02 5.80
N MET A 120 -3.11 -0.41 5.06
CA MET A 120 -3.06 -0.29 3.60
C MET A 120 -3.03 -1.63 2.88
N THR A 121 -3.81 -1.74 1.80
CA THR A 121 -3.84 -2.90 0.91
C THR A 121 -2.99 -2.70 -0.33
N ASN A 122 -2.18 -3.70 -0.71
CA ASN A 122 -1.55 -3.69 -2.02
C ASN A 122 -2.61 -3.87 -3.11
N GLY A 123 -3.16 -2.76 -3.56
CA GLY A 123 -4.29 -2.80 -4.46
C GLY A 123 -3.94 -3.38 -5.85
N GLY A 124 -2.71 -3.21 -6.34
CA GLY A 124 -2.27 -3.83 -7.59
C GLY A 124 -2.19 -5.36 -7.49
N LEU A 125 -1.67 -5.86 -6.36
CA LEU A 125 -1.69 -7.28 -6.03
C LEU A 125 -3.11 -7.81 -5.90
N TYR A 126 -3.95 -7.11 -5.14
CA TYR A 126 -5.37 -7.45 -4.99
C TYR A 126 -6.09 -7.51 -6.35
N ALA A 127 -5.92 -6.51 -7.21
CA ALA A 127 -6.53 -6.47 -8.54
C ALA A 127 -6.12 -7.68 -9.38
N SER A 128 -4.83 -8.01 -9.44
CA SER A 128 -4.34 -9.17 -10.20
C SER A 128 -4.89 -10.51 -9.68
N LEU A 129 -4.98 -10.67 -8.35
CA LEU A 129 -5.57 -11.85 -7.73
C LEU A 129 -7.06 -11.95 -8.02
N MET A 130 -7.80 -10.84 -7.97
CA MET A 130 -9.24 -10.83 -8.27
C MET A 130 -9.55 -10.99 -9.75
N GLN A 131 -8.67 -10.57 -10.66
CA GLN A 131 -8.79 -10.93 -12.08
C GLN A 131 -8.70 -12.44 -12.31
N THR A 132 -7.94 -13.14 -11.46
CA THR A 132 -7.71 -14.59 -11.58
C THR A 132 -8.77 -15.41 -10.85
N TYR A 133 -9.06 -15.03 -9.60
CA TYR A 133 -9.84 -15.81 -8.62
C TYR A 133 -11.17 -15.17 -8.20
N GLY A 134 -11.41 -13.92 -8.61
CA GLY A 134 -12.58 -13.14 -8.20
C GLY A 134 -13.53 -12.81 -9.35
N THR A 135 -14.53 -12.00 -9.03
CA THR A 135 -15.52 -11.44 -9.97
C THR A 135 -15.03 -10.14 -10.61
N LYS A 136 -15.67 -9.69 -11.69
CA LYS A 136 -15.33 -8.41 -12.35
C LYS A 136 -15.50 -7.23 -11.39
N GLU A 137 -16.52 -7.28 -10.53
CA GLU A 137 -16.79 -6.26 -9.51
C GLU A 137 -15.68 -6.23 -8.45
N GLU A 138 -15.20 -7.41 -8.02
CA GLU A 138 -14.09 -7.54 -7.08
C GLU A 138 -12.75 -7.14 -7.69
N ALA A 139 -12.54 -7.35 -8.99
CA ALA A 139 -11.36 -6.83 -9.68
C ALA A 139 -11.42 -5.30 -9.85
N GLY A 140 -12.60 -4.75 -10.13
CA GLY A 140 -12.84 -3.30 -10.22
C GLY A 140 -12.80 -2.57 -8.88
N ALA A 141 -12.89 -3.31 -7.77
CA ALA A 141 -12.84 -2.80 -6.40
C ALA A 141 -11.51 -2.11 -6.01
N PHE A 142 -10.44 -2.35 -6.76
CA PHE A 142 -9.11 -1.74 -6.56
C PHE A 142 -9.13 -0.21 -6.52
N VAL A 143 -10.07 0.44 -7.20
CA VAL A 143 -10.15 1.91 -7.23
C VAL A 143 -10.38 2.47 -5.83
N LEU A 144 -11.16 1.79 -4.99
CA LEU A 144 -11.43 2.24 -3.63
C LEU A 144 -10.30 1.90 -2.65
N THR A 145 -9.58 0.81 -2.86
CA THR A 145 -8.39 0.50 -2.02
C THR A 145 -7.25 1.48 -2.26
N SER A 146 -7.27 2.21 -3.38
CA SER A 146 -6.34 3.32 -3.62
C SER A 146 -6.56 4.49 -2.64
N ILE A 147 -7.75 4.63 -2.04
CA ILE A 147 -8.02 5.66 -1.02
C ILE A 147 -7.25 5.38 0.28
N GLU A 148 -6.97 4.12 0.59
CA GLU A 148 -6.11 3.76 1.72
C GLU A 148 -4.67 4.23 1.50
N SER A 149 -4.28 4.47 0.25
CA SER A 149 -2.88 4.67 -0.08
C SER A 149 -2.34 5.97 0.52
N GLY A 150 -1.26 5.85 1.29
CA GLY A 150 -0.43 6.90 1.86
C GLY A 150 -0.81 7.30 3.29
N PRO A 151 -0.28 8.41 3.84
CA PRO A 151 -0.19 8.61 5.28
C PRO A 151 -1.51 9.01 5.95
N LEU A 152 -2.51 9.45 5.17
CA LEU A 152 -3.75 10.00 5.71
C LEU A 152 -4.49 9.02 6.64
N MET A 153 -4.71 7.80 6.17
CA MET A 153 -5.45 6.80 6.96
C MET A 153 -4.67 6.39 8.20
N SER A 154 -3.35 6.26 8.09
CA SER A 154 -2.47 6.01 9.23
C SER A 154 -2.58 7.12 10.27
N MET A 155 -2.59 8.40 9.84
CA MET A 155 -2.75 9.55 10.74
C MET A 155 -4.13 9.58 11.39
N ILE A 156 -5.19 9.25 10.65
CA ILE A 156 -6.55 9.14 11.21
C ILE A 156 -6.58 8.06 12.29
N ILE A 157 -5.98 6.90 12.04
CA ILE A 157 -5.91 5.80 13.00
C ILE A 157 -5.09 6.20 14.24
N LEU A 158 -3.93 6.81 14.06
CA LEU A 158 -3.08 7.31 15.15
C LEU A 158 -3.79 8.37 15.99
N GLY A 159 -4.51 9.30 15.33
CA GLY A 159 -5.33 10.31 15.99
C GLY A 159 -6.50 9.71 16.77
N ALA A 160 -7.27 8.83 16.13
CA ALA A 160 -8.44 8.19 16.71
C ALA A 160 -8.11 7.17 17.82
N SER A 161 -6.88 6.65 17.84
CA SER A 161 -6.40 5.77 18.91
C SER A 161 -5.81 6.51 20.10
N GLY A 162 -5.64 7.83 20.00
CA GLY A 162 -4.93 8.64 21.00
C GLY A 162 -3.42 8.44 21.00
N ALA A 163 -2.87 7.70 20.02
CA ALA A 163 -1.42 7.49 19.89
C ALA A 163 -0.68 8.74 19.38
N ALA A 164 -1.38 9.67 18.73
CA ALA A 164 -0.84 10.96 18.34
C ALA A 164 -1.92 12.04 18.28
N HIS A 165 -1.51 13.30 18.40
CA HIS A 165 -2.37 14.45 18.15
C HIS A 165 -1.88 15.16 16.89
N PHE A 166 -2.80 15.41 15.97
CA PHE A 166 -2.53 16.13 14.72
C PHE A 166 -3.44 17.35 14.65
N GLU A 167 -2.88 18.47 14.20
CA GLU A 167 -3.68 19.66 13.93
C GLU A 167 -4.56 19.42 12.68
N PRO A 168 -5.82 19.91 12.65
CA PRO A 168 -6.74 19.71 11.53
C PRO A 168 -6.16 20.09 10.16
N GLN A 169 -5.30 21.12 10.12
CA GLN A 169 -4.63 21.59 8.91
C GLN A 169 -3.70 20.54 8.27
N ILE A 170 -3.12 19.64 9.06
CA ILE A 170 -2.24 18.58 8.55
C ILE A 170 -3.07 17.56 7.75
N PHE A 171 -4.28 17.23 8.21
CA PHE A 171 -5.20 16.37 7.46
C PHE A 171 -5.65 17.01 6.14
N ILE A 172 -5.94 18.32 6.17
CA ILE A 172 -6.27 19.07 4.95
C ILE A 172 -5.10 19.01 3.97
N GLY A 173 -3.88 19.30 4.43
CA GLY A 173 -2.67 19.23 3.61
C GLY A 173 -2.39 17.86 3.01
N ALA A 174 -2.65 16.78 3.76
CA ALA A 174 -2.49 15.41 3.27
C ALA A 174 -3.50 15.03 2.17
N VAL A 175 -4.72 15.57 2.23
CA VAL A 175 -5.82 15.26 1.30
C VAL A 175 -5.83 16.16 0.06
N LEU A 176 -5.33 17.39 0.17
CA LEU A 176 -5.51 18.43 -0.84
C LEU A 176 -4.94 18.06 -2.22
N PRO A 177 -3.71 17.51 -2.38
CA PRO A 177 -3.20 17.10 -3.69
C PRO A 177 -4.12 16.08 -4.37
N PHE A 178 -4.64 15.11 -3.61
CA PHE A 178 -5.58 14.11 -4.11
C PHE A 178 -6.90 14.75 -4.55
N LEU A 179 -7.50 15.64 -3.76
CA LEU A 179 -8.77 16.30 -4.11
C LEU A 179 -8.64 17.19 -5.34
N VAL A 180 -7.53 17.94 -5.47
CA VAL A 180 -7.30 18.78 -6.65
C VAL A 180 -7.17 17.90 -7.89
N GLY A 181 -6.39 16.81 -7.81
CA GLY A 181 -6.31 15.82 -8.88
C GLY A 181 -7.68 15.27 -9.25
N PHE A 182 -8.43 14.80 -8.25
CA PHE A 182 -9.77 14.24 -8.40
C PHE A 182 -10.75 15.21 -9.09
N ALA A 183 -10.77 16.47 -8.65
CA ALA A 183 -11.59 17.50 -9.26
C ALA A 183 -11.22 17.69 -10.74
N LEU A 184 -9.93 17.88 -11.06
CA LEU A 184 -9.48 18.09 -12.43
C LEU A 184 -9.77 16.90 -13.35
N GLY A 185 -9.57 15.67 -12.86
CA GLY A 185 -9.84 14.45 -13.63
C GLY A 185 -11.32 14.22 -13.92
N ASN A 186 -12.22 14.76 -13.10
CA ASN A 186 -13.66 14.70 -13.33
C ASN A 186 -14.20 15.93 -14.10
N LEU A 187 -13.50 17.07 -14.07
CA LEU A 187 -13.83 18.25 -14.88
C LEU A 187 -13.47 18.06 -16.36
N ASP A 188 -12.34 17.42 -16.67
CA ASP A 188 -11.91 17.18 -18.05
C ASP A 188 -11.37 15.75 -18.24
N PRO A 189 -12.06 14.91 -19.04
CA PRO A 189 -11.58 13.58 -19.41
C PRO A 189 -10.19 13.56 -20.07
N LYS A 190 -9.77 14.63 -20.75
CA LYS A 190 -8.42 14.74 -21.34
C LYS A 190 -7.37 14.97 -20.27
N LEU A 191 -7.64 15.79 -19.24
CA LEU A 191 -6.76 15.93 -18.07
C LEU A 191 -6.62 14.62 -17.32
N ARG A 192 -7.71 13.86 -17.15
CA ARG A 192 -7.62 12.51 -16.61
C ARG A 192 -6.73 11.61 -17.44
N ALA A 193 -6.88 11.62 -18.77
CA ALA A 193 -6.04 10.81 -19.66
C ALA A 193 -4.55 11.23 -19.59
N LEU A 194 -4.27 12.51 -19.39
CA LEU A 194 -2.92 13.04 -19.19
C LEU A 194 -2.30 12.56 -17.87
N PHE A 195 -3.04 12.63 -16.77
CA PHE A 195 -2.48 12.37 -15.43
C PHE A 195 -2.59 10.91 -14.96
N ALA A 196 -3.54 10.13 -15.48
CA ALA A 196 -3.72 8.73 -15.07
C ALA A 196 -2.45 7.86 -15.23
N PRO A 197 -1.65 7.98 -16.32
CA PRO A 197 -0.38 7.25 -16.44
C PRO A 197 0.66 7.67 -15.37
N GLY A 198 0.56 8.90 -14.87
CA GLY A 198 1.45 9.45 -13.83
C GLY A 198 1.46 8.61 -12.56
N GLY A 199 0.33 7.96 -12.22
CA GLY A 199 0.22 7.08 -11.05
C GLY A 199 1.25 5.95 -11.05
N GLN A 200 1.44 5.25 -12.18
CA GLN A 200 2.44 4.20 -12.30
C GLN A 200 3.85 4.75 -12.54
N LEU A 201 3.96 5.85 -13.28
CA LEU A 201 5.24 6.47 -13.63
C LEU A 201 6.00 6.98 -12.40
N MET A 202 5.30 7.48 -11.37
CA MET A 202 5.93 8.03 -10.16
C MET A 202 6.51 6.96 -9.23
N ILE A 203 5.99 5.72 -9.27
CA ILE A 203 6.40 4.61 -8.39
C ILE A 203 7.93 4.43 -8.34
N PRO A 204 8.66 4.27 -9.47
CA PRO A 204 10.11 4.05 -9.43
C PRO A 204 10.91 5.24 -8.86
N PHE A 205 10.50 6.47 -9.13
CA PHE A 205 11.19 7.68 -8.63
C PHE A 205 11.01 7.81 -7.12
N PHE A 206 9.78 7.63 -6.66
CA PHE A 206 9.43 7.60 -5.25
C PHE A 206 10.20 6.50 -4.52
N ALA A 207 10.19 5.28 -5.07
CA ALA A 207 10.86 4.14 -4.50
C ALA A 207 12.38 4.37 -4.38
N PHE A 208 13.02 4.96 -5.40
CA PHE A 208 14.43 5.33 -5.34
C PHE A 208 14.73 6.38 -4.27
N ALA A 209 13.93 7.45 -4.19
CA ALA A 209 14.07 8.48 -3.16
C ALA A 209 13.92 7.87 -1.76
N LEU A 210 12.94 6.98 -1.58
CA LEU A 210 12.73 6.28 -0.33
C LEU A 210 13.89 5.32 0.00
N GLY A 211 14.39 4.59 -1.00
CA GLY A 211 15.56 3.74 -0.85
C GLY A 211 16.75 4.50 -0.31
N ASN A 212 16.95 5.76 -0.71
CA ASN A 212 18.03 6.62 -0.21
C ASN A 212 17.91 7.01 1.28
N THR A 213 16.81 6.65 1.94
CA THR A 213 16.64 6.77 3.39
C THR A 213 16.97 5.48 4.15
N ILE A 214 17.15 4.36 3.43
CA ILE A 214 17.33 3.02 4.00
C ILE A 214 18.80 2.60 3.88
N ASN A 215 19.39 2.15 4.99
CA ASN A 215 20.73 1.56 5.00
C ASN A 215 20.60 0.02 4.93
N LEU A 216 21.11 -0.64 3.89
CA LEU A 216 21.04 -2.10 3.74
C LEU A 216 21.83 -2.85 4.82
N GLY A 217 22.82 -2.20 5.45
CA GLY A 217 23.46 -2.72 6.66
C GLY A 217 22.45 -2.97 7.79
N THR A 218 21.28 -2.32 7.74
CA THR A 218 20.16 -2.56 8.66
C THR A 218 19.10 -3.53 8.12
N LEU A 219 19.27 -4.16 6.94
CA LEU A 219 18.36 -5.22 6.46
C LEU A 219 18.76 -6.62 6.93
N PHE A 220 20.06 -6.86 7.15
CA PHE A 220 20.54 -8.00 7.93
C PHE A 220 20.55 -7.69 9.43
N SER A 221 19.80 -6.68 9.85
CA SER A 221 19.66 -6.31 11.26
C SER A 221 18.79 -7.32 12.02
N PRO A 222 18.79 -7.22 13.37
CA PRO A 222 17.83 -7.92 14.21
C PRO A 222 16.34 -7.75 13.78
N LEU A 223 16.01 -6.75 12.94
CA LEU A 223 14.66 -6.47 12.49
C LEU A 223 14.10 -7.47 11.47
N LEU A 224 14.91 -8.29 10.80
CA LEU A 224 14.38 -9.20 9.76
C LEU A 224 13.33 -10.17 10.34
N GLY A 225 13.65 -10.80 11.47
CA GLY A 225 12.74 -11.72 12.15
C GLY A 225 11.47 -11.01 12.62
N LEU A 226 11.62 -9.80 13.17
CA LEU A 226 10.51 -8.97 13.61
C LEU A 226 9.62 -8.50 12.44
N GLY A 227 10.21 -8.13 11.31
CA GLY A 227 9.50 -7.72 10.10
C GLY A 227 8.72 -8.86 9.47
N VAL A 228 9.28 -10.08 9.45
CA VAL A 228 8.55 -11.29 9.03
C VAL A 228 7.39 -11.56 9.99
N LEU A 229 7.61 -11.47 11.30
CA LEU A 229 6.55 -11.64 12.30
C LEU A 229 5.44 -10.61 12.12
N LEU A 230 5.79 -9.33 11.91
CA LEU A 230 4.83 -8.26 11.65
C LEU A 230 4.05 -8.54 10.35
N ALA A 231 4.70 -9.00 9.28
CA ALA A 231 4.06 -9.35 8.03
C ALA A 231 3.04 -10.50 8.18
N LEU A 232 3.39 -11.53 8.95
CA LEU A 232 2.46 -12.61 9.31
C LEU A 232 1.31 -12.05 10.16
N GLY A 233 1.61 -11.14 11.08
CA GLY A 233 0.62 -10.38 11.83
C GLY A 233 -0.34 -9.61 10.93
N VAL A 234 0.13 -8.92 9.89
CA VAL A 234 -0.72 -8.25 8.89
C VAL A 234 -1.68 -9.25 8.26
N ILE A 235 -1.16 -10.38 7.76
CA ILE A 235 -1.98 -11.40 7.07
C ILE A 235 -3.05 -11.96 8.00
N VAL A 236 -2.71 -12.26 9.25
CA VAL A 236 -3.64 -12.90 10.20
C VAL A 236 -4.61 -11.88 10.80
N LEU A 237 -4.08 -10.82 11.40
CA LEU A 237 -4.86 -9.86 12.19
C LEU A 237 -5.78 -8.99 11.33
N THR A 238 -5.36 -8.64 10.10
CA THR A 238 -6.24 -7.94 9.15
C THR A 238 -7.01 -8.91 8.27
N GLY A 239 -6.41 -10.04 7.89
CA GLY A 239 -7.03 -11.00 6.98
C GLY A 239 -8.22 -11.73 7.57
N ILE A 240 -8.21 -12.11 8.86
CA ILE A 240 -9.37 -12.76 9.48
C ILE A 240 -10.62 -11.86 9.44
N PRO A 241 -10.59 -10.60 9.93
CA PRO A 241 -11.70 -9.67 9.76
C PRO A 241 -12.12 -9.49 8.30
N LEU A 242 -11.16 -9.36 7.38
CA LEU A 242 -11.43 -9.19 5.95
C LEU A 242 -12.13 -10.40 5.33
N ILE A 243 -11.73 -11.63 5.66
CA ILE A 243 -12.39 -12.86 5.22
C ILE A 243 -13.84 -12.89 5.71
N LEU A 244 -14.08 -12.54 6.97
CA LEU A 244 -15.41 -12.51 7.55
C LEU A 244 -16.28 -11.46 6.88
N ALA A 245 -15.76 -10.24 6.69
CA ALA A 245 -16.49 -9.16 6.04
C ALA A 245 -16.80 -9.48 4.56
N ASP A 246 -15.85 -10.07 3.84
CA ASP A 246 -16.07 -10.55 2.47
C ASP A 246 -17.22 -11.57 2.41
N LYS A 247 -17.22 -12.57 3.30
CA LYS A 247 -18.27 -13.60 3.34
C LYS A 247 -19.63 -13.06 3.78
N ILE A 248 -19.67 -12.29 4.87
CA ILE A 248 -20.91 -11.92 5.54
C ILE A 248 -21.58 -10.72 4.84
N ILE A 249 -20.80 -9.69 4.50
CA ILE A 249 -21.31 -8.42 3.96
C ILE A 249 -21.10 -8.37 2.44
N GLY A 250 -19.90 -8.75 1.99
CA GLY A 250 -19.55 -8.83 0.58
C GLY A 250 -20.33 -9.92 -0.18
N ARG A 251 -20.80 -10.95 0.53
CA ARG A 251 -21.36 -12.20 -0.03
C ARG A 251 -20.38 -12.91 -0.98
N GLY A 252 -19.08 -12.73 -0.74
CA GLY A 252 -18.00 -13.40 -1.45
C GLY A 252 -17.61 -14.72 -0.78
N THR A 253 -16.50 -15.31 -1.25
CA THR A 253 -15.98 -16.60 -0.76
C THR A 253 -14.95 -16.46 0.35
N GLY A 254 -14.59 -15.24 0.75
CA GLY A 254 -13.45 -14.93 1.60
C GLY A 254 -12.15 -14.74 0.80
N THR A 255 -12.15 -15.07 -0.50
CA THR A 255 -10.96 -14.97 -1.35
C THR A 255 -10.52 -13.51 -1.55
N ALA A 256 -11.48 -12.59 -1.69
CA ALA A 256 -11.18 -11.15 -1.79
C ALA A 256 -10.64 -10.62 -0.46
N GLY A 257 -11.16 -11.12 0.67
CA GLY A 257 -10.65 -10.79 2.00
C GLY A 257 -9.17 -11.16 2.19
N ILE A 258 -8.76 -12.36 1.76
CA ILE A 258 -7.34 -12.77 1.80
C ILE A 258 -6.49 -11.94 0.84
N ALA A 259 -6.97 -11.73 -0.39
CA ALA A 259 -6.23 -10.91 -1.34
C ALA A 259 -5.99 -9.48 -0.82
N ALA A 260 -6.90 -8.97 0.02
CA ALA A 260 -6.78 -7.67 0.66
C ALA A 260 -5.86 -7.67 1.91
N SER A 261 -5.42 -8.81 2.43
CA SER A 261 -4.58 -8.91 3.65
C SER A 261 -3.08 -8.72 3.38
N SER A 262 -2.73 -7.77 2.50
CA SER A 262 -1.35 -7.43 2.13
C SER A 262 -0.98 -6.03 2.60
N THR A 263 0.32 -5.72 2.67
CA THR A 263 0.81 -4.35 2.88
C THR A 263 1.13 -3.71 1.53
N ALA A 264 0.62 -2.50 1.29
CA ALA A 264 0.83 -1.79 0.04
C ALA A 264 2.27 -1.29 -0.12
N GLY A 265 2.78 -1.28 -1.36
CA GLY A 265 4.08 -0.70 -1.64
C GLY A 265 4.22 0.76 -1.18
N ALA A 266 3.17 1.56 -1.42
CA ALA A 266 3.07 2.96 -0.98
C ALA A 266 3.31 3.15 0.53
N ALA A 267 3.01 2.14 1.35
CA ALA A 267 3.09 2.22 2.80
C ALA A 267 4.52 2.45 3.30
N ALA A 268 5.52 2.08 2.49
CA ALA A 268 6.92 2.23 2.85
C ALA A 268 7.33 3.70 3.10
N ALA A 269 6.60 4.70 2.56
CA ALA A 269 6.87 6.11 2.89
C ALA A 269 6.01 6.70 4.00
N ASN A 270 4.98 6.00 4.46
CA ASN A 270 4.13 6.53 5.52
C ASN A 270 4.93 6.88 6.78
N PRO A 271 5.89 6.06 7.26
CA PRO A 271 6.66 6.40 8.45
C PRO A 271 7.39 7.74 8.32
N VAL A 272 8.05 7.98 7.20
CA VAL A 272 8.79 9.22 6.93
C VAL A 272 7.83 10.40 6.76
N ALA A 273 6.75 10.22 6.02
CA ALA A 273 5.76 11.27 5.77
C ALA A 273 5.05 11.70 7.07
N ILE A 274 4.72 10.75 7.94
CA ILE A 274 4.10 11.02 9.24
C ILE A 274 5.10 11.69 10.18
N ALA A 275 6.34 11.21 10.24
CA ALA A 275 7.39 11.82 11.08
C ALA A 275 7.69 13.28 10.69
N ALA A 276 7.49 13.64 9.41
CA ALA A 276 7.65 15.02 8.93
C ALA A 276 6.60 15.99 9.52
N VAL A 277 5.44 15.48 9.96
CA VAL A 277 4.33 16.28 10.51
C VAL A 277 4.02 15.95 11.98
N ALA A 278 4.61 14.89 12.53
CA ALA A 278 4.53 14.46 13.91
C ALA A 278 5.93 14.05 14.42
N PRO A 279 6.74 15.01 14.89
CA PRO A 279 8.14 14.79 15.25
C PRO A 279 8.36 13.73 16.34
N GLN A 280 7.35 13.41 17.16
CA GLN A 280 7.47 12.33 18.15
C GLN A 280 7.78 10.96 17.52
N PHE A 281 7.46 10.78 16.24
CA PHE A 281 7.72 9.55 15.50
C PHE A 281 9.08 9.53 14.79
N ALA A 282 9.82 10.64 14.79
CA ALA A 282 11.12 10.73 14.11
C ALA A 282 12.14 9.65 14.56
N PRO A 283 12.25 9.29 15.86
CA PRO A 283 13.17 8.22 16.29
C PRO A 283 12.81 6.85 15.71
N ALA A 284 11.52 6.59 15.53
CA ALA A 284 11.01 5.30 15.05
C ALA A 284 10.87 5.20 13.53
N ALA A 285 10.96 6.33 12.80
CA ALA A 285 10.65 6.41 11.37
C ALA A 285 11.55 5.49 10.52
N ALA A 286 12.84 5.41 10.83
CA ALA A 286 13.79 4.59 10.09
C ALA A 286 13.49 3.09 10.25
N ASP A 287 13.35 2.61 11.49
CA ASP A 287 13.05 1.21 11.77
C ASP A 287 11.66 0.82 11.26
N ALA A 288 10.66 1.69 11.42
CA ALA A 288 9.33 1.50 10.87
C ALA A 288 9.36 1.38 9.34
N THR A 289 10.15 2.20 8.65
CA THR A 289 10.32 2.11 7.19
C THR A 289 10.88 0.75 6.78
N VAL A 290 11.90 0.26 7.49
CA VAL A 290 12.49 -1.07 7.23
C VAL A 290 11.50 -2.19 7.48
N LEU A 291 10.80 -2.17 8.62
CA LEU A 291 9.79 -3.18 8.97
C LEU A 291 8.64 -3.22 7.97
N VAL A 292 8.13 -2.06 7.55
CA VAL A 292 7.08 -1.96 6.53
C VAL A 292 7.58 -2.46 5.17
N ALA A 293 8.82 -2.15 4.78
CA ALA A 293 9.42 -2.68 3.55
C ALA A 293 9.50 -4.22 3.57
N ILE A 294 9.88 -4.83 4.70
CA ILE A 294 9.86 -6.29 4.86
C ILE A 294 8.42 -6.82 4.75
N CYS A 295 7.44 -6.16 5.37
CA CYS A 295 6.02 -6.54 5.27
C CYS A 295 5.53 -6.54 3.83
N ILE A 296 5.90 -5.54 3.03
CA ILE A 296 5.53 -5.47 1.62
C ILE A 296 6.08 -6.67 0.85
N ILE A 297 7.35 -7.03 1.04
CA ILE A 297 7.99 -8.16 0.36
C ILE A 297 7.31 -9.47 0.77
N VAL A 298 7.21 -9.73 2.08
CA VAL A 298 6.67 -10.98 2.61
C VAL A 298 5.21 -11.15 2.21
N THR A 299 4.39 -10.12 2.36
CA THR A 299 2.96 -10.20 1.97
C THR A 299 2.78 -10.32 0.46
N SER A 300 3.64 -9.71 -0.36
CA SER A 300 3.58 -9.85 -1.83
C SER A 300 3.83 -11.28 -2.32
N VAL A 301 4.52 -12.10 -1.53
CA VAL A 301 4.75 -13.53 -1.83
C VAL A 301 3.70 -14.42 -1.14
N ALA A 302 3.47 -14.21 0.15
CA ALA A 302 2.61 -15.08 0.94
C ALA A 302 1.12 -14.94 0.57
N VAL A 303 0.63 -13.72 0.35
CA VAL A 303 -0.81 -13.48 0.09
C VAL A 303 -1.28 -14.17 -1.20
N PRO A 304 -0.57 -14.11 -2.35
CA PRO A 304 -0.96 -14.85 -3.55
C PRO A 304 -1.04 -16.36 -3.33
N ILE A 305 -0.08 -16.94 -2.60
CA ILE A 305 -0.04 -18.37 -2.31
C ILE A 305 -1.26 -18.76 -1.46
N ILE A 306 -1.48 -18.04 -0.37
CA ILE A 306 -2.60 -18.29 0.55
C ILE A 306 -3.94 -18.09 -0.17
N THR A 307 -4.07 -17.04 -0.97
CA THR A 307 -5.28 -16.76 -1.77
C THR A 307 -5.56 -17.91 -2.74
N GLY A 308 -4.54 -18.40 -3.46
CA GLY A 308 -4.69 -19.51 -4.40
C GLY A 308 -5.06 -20.83 -3.71
N LEU A 309 -4.45 -21.13 -2.56
CA LEU A 309 -4.79 -22.31 -1.75
C LEU A 309 -6.23 -22.23 -1.22
N TRP A 310 -6.64 -21.06 -0.73
CA TRP A 310 -8.00 -20.84 -0.26
C TRP A 310 -9.02 -20.97 -1.39
N TYR A 311 -8.76 -20.33 -2.53
CA TYR A 311 -9.63 -20.40 -3.70
C TYR A 311 -9.85 -21.84 -4.15
N LYS A 312 -8.78 -22.66 -4.22
CA LYS A 312 -8.89 -24.08 -4.56
C LYS A 312 -9.79 -24.87 -3.61
N ARG A 313 -9.81 -24.51 -2.32
CA ARG A 313 -10.56 -25.26 -1.30
C ARG A 313 -11.98 -24.74 -1.07
N PHE A 314 -12.21 -23.44 -1.21
CA PHE A 314 -13.46 -22.77 -0.80
C PHE A 314 -14.04 -21.83 -1.86
N GLY A 315 -13.29 -21.50 -2.92
CA GLY A 315 -13.63 -20.47 -3.91
C GLY A 315 -14.18 -20.97 -5.25
N GLN A 316 -13.99 -22.25 -5.59
CA GLN A 316 -14.35 -22.80 -6.91
C GLN A 316 -15.85 -22.67 -7.24
N GLY A 317 -16.73 -22.89 -6.26
CA GLY A 317 -18.18 -22.95 -6.50
C GLY A 317 -18.87 -21.64 -6.89
N LEU A 318 -18.29 -20.46 -6.61
CA LEU A 318 -18.91 -19.15 -6.87
C LEU A 318 -18.36 -18.45 -8.14
N ALA A 319 -17.11 -18.78 -8.52
CA ALA A 319 -16.48 -18.25 -9.72
C ALA A 319 -16.93 -18.99 -10.99
N GLU A 320 -17.28 -20.28 -10.88
CA GLU A 320 -17.84 -21.06 -11.99
C GLU A 320 -19.27 -20.64 -12.35
N THR A 321 -20.10 -20.29 -11.38
CA THR A 321 -21.48 -19.82 -11.61
C THR A 321 -21.52 -18.47 -12.32
N ASN A 322 -20.60 -17.55 -12.01
CA ASN A 322 -20.54 -16.22 -12.66
C ASN A 322 -19.74 -16.21 -13.97
N ARG A 323 -18.86 -17.21 -14.23
CA ARG A 323 -18.21 -17.37 -15.55
C ARG A 323 -19.14 -17.95 -16.60
N ALA A 324 -20.15 -18.73 -16.20
CA ALA A 324 -21.15 -19.29 -17.11
C ALA A 324 -22.05 -18.23 -17.77
N ASP A 325 -22.23 -17.07 -17.13
CA ASP A 325 -23.12 -15.99 -17.59
C ASP A 325 -22.42 -14.94 -18.48
N THR A 326 -21.17 -15.15 -18.90
CA THR A 326 -20.55 -14.25 -19.89
C THR A 326 -19.65 -15.04 -20.84
N PRO A 327 -19.99 -15.16 -22.14
CA PRO A 327 -19.08 -15.72 -23.12
C PRO A 327 -17.77 -14.93 -23.09
N LEU A 328 -16.66 -15.62 -22.87
CA LEU A 328 -15.33 -15.06 -23.11
C LEU A 328 -15.26 -14.72 -24.60
N MET A 329 -15.20 -13.43 -24.95
CA MET A 329 -14.79 -13.06 -26.30
C MET A 329 -13.38 -13.61 -26.53
N PRO A 330 -13.13 -14.35 -27.62
CA PRO A 330 -11.80 -14.85 -27.94
C PRO A 330 -10.81 -13.69 -28.02
N VAL A 331 -9.65 -13.87 -27.40
CA VAL A 331 -8.52 -12.95 -27.54
C VAL A 331 -8.15 -12.88 -29.03
N GLY A 332 -8.52 -11.78 -29.70
CA GLY A 332 -8.21 -11.55 -31.12
C GLY A 332 -9.29 -10.85 -31.96
N ALA A 333 -10.50 -10.64 -31.45
CA ALA A 333 -11.51 -9.88 -32.20
C ALA A 333 -11.38 -8.37 -31.92
N THR A 334 -10.83 -7.63 -32.90
CA THR A 334 -10.98 -6.17 -32.96
C THR A 334 -12.45 -5.82 -33.18
N PRO A 335 -13.01 -4.79 -32.52
CA PRO A 335 -14.32 -4.28 -32.90
C PRO A 335 -14.21 -3.71 -34.31
N VAL A 336 -14.94 -4.31 -35.24
CA VAL A 336 -15.24 -3.71 -36.54
C VAL A 336 -16.56 -2.96 -36.36
N ASP A 337 -16.51 -1.70 -36.77
CA ASP A 337 -17.53 -0.65 -36.88
C ASP A 337 -18.15 -0.05 -35.60
#